data_AF-A0A7J8GVC2-F1
#
_entry.id   AF-A0A7J8GVC2-F1
#
_cell.length_a   1.000
_cell.length_b   1.000
_cell.length_c   1.000
_cell.angle_alpha   90.00
_cell.angle_beta   90.00
_cell.angle_gamma   90.00
#
_symmetry.space_group_name_H-M   'P 1'
#
loop_
_entity.id
_entity.type
_entity.pdbx_description
1 polymer ?
#
loop_
_entity_poly.entity_id
_entity_poly.type
_entity_poly.pdbx_seq_one_letter_code
_entity_poly.pdbx_strand_id
1 'polypeptide(L)'
;MKMEPLNNLQVAVKNNIDVFYFSTLYPLHILFVEDGKMDRQMFLATWKDIPNENEAQFQIRDCPLNAEAVSSRLQSSNIFTVAKRNVEGQDMLYQSLKLTNGIWVLAELRIQPGNPSFTHLQLSLKCRAPEVSQHVYQAYETILKN
;
A
#
# COMPACT_ATOMS: atom_id res chain seq x y z
N MET A 1 -9.39 15.04 -16.46
CA MET A 1 -10.03 15.58 -15.25
C MET A 1 -9.54 14.74 -14.08
N LYS A 2 -8.84 15.33 -13.10
CA LYS A 2 -8.41 14.60 -11.89
C LYS A 2 -9.59 14.53 -10.94
N MET A 3 -9.95 13.34 -10.46
CA MET A 3 -10.98 13.18 -9.44
C MET A 3 -10.41 13.57 -8.08
N GLU A 4 -11.21 14.25 -7.26
CA GLU A 4 -10.87 14.56 -5.88
C GLU A 4 -12.00 14.02 -4.97
N PRO A 5 -11.72 13.04 -4.09
CA PRO A 5 -10.46 12.30 -3.94
C PRO A 5 -10.14 11.41 -5.15
N LEU A 6 -8.88 10.97 -5.25
CA LEU A 6 -8.35 10.21 -6.39
C LEU A 6 -9.16 8.94 -6.69
N ASN A 7 -9.67 8.27 -5.66
CA ASN A 7 -10.43 7.02 -5.75
C ASN A 7 -11.95 7.21 -5.78
N ASN A 8 -12.43 8.41 -6.08
CA ASN A 8 -13.85 8.67 -6.21
C ASN A 8 -14.41 8.08 -7.52
N LEU A 9 -15.46 7.27 -7.42
CA LEU A 9 -16.20 6.68 -8.53
C LEU A 9 -17.60 7.27 -8.55
N GLN A 10 -17.92 8.02 -9.62
CA GLN A 10 -19.27 8.49 -9.89
C GLN A 10 -20.05 7.41 -10.65
N VAL A 11 -21.25 7.10 -10.17
CA VAL A 11 -22.10 6.01 -10.67
C VAL A 11 -23.46 6.56 -11.06
N ALA A 12 -23.94 6.12 -12.22
CA ALA A 12 -25.31 6.33 -12.67
C ALA A 12 -26.00 4.98 -12.88
N VAL A 13 -27.15 4.77 -12.24
CA VAL A 13 -27.96 3.55 -12.34
C VAL A 13 -29.31 3.92 -12.93
N LYS A 14 -29.69 3.31 -14.05
CA LYS A 14 -30.96 3.56 -14.74
C LYS A 14 -31.91 2.38 -14.59
N ASN A 15 -33.17 2.65 -14.27
CA ASN A 15 -34.25 1.68 -14.40
C ASN A 15 -35.42 2.26 -15.25
N ASN A 16 -36.58 1.62 -15.20
CA ASN A 16 -37.78 2.05 -15.93
C ASN A 16 -38.52 3.23 -15.28
N ILE A 17 -38.08 3.71 -14.11
CA ILE A 17 -38.62 4.87 -13.40
C ILE A 17 -37.76 6.11 -13.70
N ASP A 18 -36.47 6.06 -13.39
CA ASP A 18 -35.54 7.19 -13.56
C ASP A 18 -34.05 6.75 -13.61
N VAL A 19 -33.14 7.73 -13.65
CA VAL A 19 -31.70 7.60 -13.47
C VAL A 19 -31.27 8.11 -12.10
N PHE A 20 -30.63 7.25 -11.32
CA PHE A 20 -30.12 7.56 -9.99
C PHE A 20 -28.61 7.75 -10.04
N TYR A 21 -28.13 8.82 -9.40
CA TYR A 21 -26.71 9.16 -9.35
C TYR A 21 -26.19 9.07 -7.92
N PHE A 22 -25.03 8.47 -7.73
CA PHE A 22 -24.31 8.48 -6.46
C PHE A 22 -22.81 8.41 -6.70
N SER A 23 -22.03 8.58 -5.63
CA SER A 23 -20.58 8.38 -5.67
C SER A 23 -20.14 7.45 -4.55
N THR A 24 -19.06 6.72 -4.79
CA THR A 24 -18.44 5.85 -3.79
C THR A 24 -16.92 5.94 -3.89
N LEU A 25 -16.23 5.63 -2.81
CA LEU A 25 -14.77 5.52 -2.79
C LEU A 25 -14.39 4.05 -2.92
N TYR A 26 -13.68 3.68 -3.97
CA TYR A 26 -13.18 2.31 -4.08
C TYR A 26 -11.86 2.16 -3.31
N PRO A 27 -11.65 1.05 -2.58
CA PRO A 27 -10.38 0.83 -1.89
C PRO A 27 -9.29 0.51 -2.93
N LEU A 28 -8.14 1.18 -2.84
CA LEU A 28 -7.13 1.12 -3.90
C LEU A 28 -6.56 -0.29 -4.14
N HIS A 29 -6.57 -1.16 -3.13
CA HIS A 29 -6.00 -2.51 -3.24
C HIS A 29 -6.66 -3.40 -4.30
N ILE A 30 -7.89 -3.10 -4.72
CA ILE A 30 -8.55 -3.84 -5.81
C ILE A 30 -7.88 -3.60 -7.17
N LEU A 31 -7.04 -2.57 -7.26
CA LEU A 31 -6.27 -2.23 -8.47
C LEU A 31 -4.82 -2.73 -8.40
N PHE A 32 -4.42 -3.47 -7.36
CA PHE A 32 -3.09 -4.05 -7.30
C PHE A 32 -3.03 -5.31 -8.16
N VAL A 33 -2.05 -5.39 -9.05
CA VAL A 33 -1.93 -6.47 -10.05
C VAL A 33 -0.95 -7.56 -9.62
N GLU A 34 -1.17 -8.78 -10.12
CA GLU A 34 -0.39 -9.96 -9.76
C GLU A 34 1.09 -9.88 -10.21
N ASP A 35 1.39 -9.14 -11.28
CA ASP A 35 2.75 -8.86 -11.76
C ASP A 35 3.42 -7.69 -11.00
N GLY A 36 3.02 -7.46 -9.74
CA GLY A 36 3.54 -6.42 -8.86
C GLY A 36 4.80 -6.80 -8.06
N LYS A 37 5.39 -7.97 -8.30
CA LYS A 37 6.61 -8.42 -7.61
C LYS A 37 7.86 -7.99 -8.37
N MET A 38 8.59 -7.04 -7.79
CA MET A 38 9.88 -6.57 -8.32
C MET A 38 11.02 -7.47 -7.86
N ASP A 39 12.05 -7.64 -8.69
CA ASP A 39 13.29 -8.30 -8.25
C ASP A 39 14.10 -7.39 -7.31
N ARG A 40 15.01 -7.98 -6.53
CA ARG A 40 15.78 -7.26 -5.51
C ARG A 40 16.69 -6.18 -6.10
N GLN A 41 17.29 -6.41 -7.27
CA GLN A 41 18.24 -5.45 -7.87
C GLN A 41 17.47 -4.25 -8.42
N MET A 42 16.37 -4.50 -9.13
CA MET A 42 15.47 -3.48 -9.66
C MET A 42 14.81 -2.68 -8.55
N PHE A 43 14.43 -3.31 -7.43
CA PHE A 43 13.91 -2.61 -6.25
C PHE A 43 14.91 -1.59 -5.72
N LEU A 44 16.16 -2.03 -5.47
CA LEU A 44 17.21 -1.15 -4.95
C LEU A 44 17.56 -0.01 -5.90
N ALA A 45 17.61 -0.27 -7.21
CA ALA A 45 17.85 0.74 -8.22
C ALA A 45 16.71 1.78 -8.25
N THR A 46 15.46 1.31 -8.31
CA THR A 46 14.27 2.16 -8.37
C THR A 46 14.09 2.98 -7.09
N TRP A 47 14.34 2.39 -5.92
CA TRP A 47 14.27 3.09 -4.63
C TRP A 47 15.23 4.28 -4.55
N LYS A 48 16.44 4.12 -5.09
CA LYS A 48 17.46 5.17 -5.14
C LYS A 48 17.14 6.23 -6.19
N ASP A 49 16.53 5.83 -7.30
CA ASP A 49 16.19 6.72 -8.41
C ASP A 49 14.98 7.63 -8.09
N ILE A 50 14.01 7.16 -7.31
CA ILE A 50 12.87 7.99 -6.88
C ILE A 50 13.35 9.07 -5.89
N PRO A 51 13.12 10.37 -6.19
CA PRO A 51 13.50 11.48 -5.31
C PRO A 51 12.96 11.33 -3.88
N ASN A 52 13.75 11.71 -2.88
CA ASN A 52 13.34 11.62 -1.47
C ASN A 52 12.15 12.55 -1.13
N GLU A 53 11.93 13.62 -1.90
CA GLU A 53 10.73 14.47 -1.79
C GLU A 53 9.43 13.73 -2.13
N ASN A 54 9.53 12.62 -2.88
CA ASN A 54 8.40 11.74 -3.18
C ASN A 54 8.23 10.62 -2.14
N GLU A 55 9.05 10.59 -1.09
CA GLU A 55 8.87 9.67 0.02
C GLU A 55 7.81 10.22 0.99
N ALA A 56 6.80 9.41 1.25
CA ALA A 56 5.77 9.70 2.25
C ALA A 56 5.84 8.67 3.37
N GLN A 57 5.84 9.13 4.62
CA GLN A 57 5.93 8.28 5.81
C GLN A 57 4.62 8.28 6.57
N PHE A 58 4.19 7.09 6.98
CA PHE A 58 2.93 6.86 7.67
C PHE A 58 3.12 5.94 8.87
N GLN A 59 2.15 5.99 9.79
CA GLN A 59 2.09 5.09 10.95
C GLN A 59 0.84 4.22 10.87
N ILE A 60 1.02 2.92 11.05
CA ILE A 60 -0.08 1.97 11.26
C ILE A 60 0.02 1.51 12.72
N ARG A 61 -0.93 1.97 13.52
CA ARG A 61 -1.02 1.66 14.95
C ARG A 61 -1.94 0.45 15.17
N ASP A 62 -1.74 -0.20 16.30
CA ASP A 62 -2.59 -1.28 16.79
C ASP A 62 -2.69 -2.46 15.81
N CYS A 63 -1.57 -2.81 15.16
CA CYS A 63 -1.55 -3.97 14.26
C CYS A 63 -1.43 -5.26 15.10
N PRO A 64 -2.37 -6.21 14.98
CA PRO A 64 -2.35 -7.44 15.78
C PRO A 64 -1.39 -8.51 15.25
N LEU A 65 -0.70 -8.24 14.14
CA LEU A 65 0.07 -9.22 13.37
C LEU A 65 1.58 -9.09 13.63
N ASN A 66 2.27 -10.22 13.58
CA ASN A 66 3.74 -10.28 13.53
C ASN A 66 4.24 -10.14 12.07
N ALA A 67 5.56 -10.08 11.88
CA ALA A 67 6.16 -9.82 10.57
C ALA A 67 5.82 -10.86 9.50
N GLU A 68 5.78 -12.14 9.85
CA GLU A 68 5.39 -13.22 8.94
C GLU A 68 3.92 -13.09 8.51
N ALA A 69 3.02 -12.86 9.47
CA ALA A 69 1.59 -12.70 9.20
C ALA A 69 1.30 -11.43 8.39
N VAL A 70 2.00 -10.32 8.68
CA VAL A 70 1.96 -9.08 7.87
C VAL A 70 2.34 -9.38 6.43
N SER A 71 3.46 -10.07 6.20
CA SER A 71 3.90 -10.41 4.83
C SER A 71 2.88 -11.28 4.10
N SER A 72 2.34 -12.32 4.75
CA SER A 72 1.35 -13.20 4.15
C SER A 72 0.04 -12.48 3.81
N ARG A 73 -0.43 -11.61 4.71
CA ARG A 73 -1.68 -10.85 4.56
C ARG A 73 -1.57 -9.81 3.44
N LEU A 74 -0.44 -9.11 3.36
CA LEU A 74 -0.16 -8.17 2.28
C LEU A 74 -0.02 -8.90 0.93
N GLN A 75 0.63 -10.07 0.92
CA GLN A 75 0.78 -10.85 -0.31
C GLN A 75 -0.56 -11.35 -0.87
N SER A 76 -1.55 -11.67 -0.04
CA SER A 76 -2.89 -12.03 -0.53
C SER A 76 -3.62 -10.88 -1.24
N SER A 77 -3.10 -9.66 -1.14
CA SER A 77 -3.62 -8.45 -1.79
C SER A 77 -2.62 -7.87 -2.78
N ASN A 78 -1.75 -8.69 -3.38
CA ASN A 78 -0.77 -8.27 -4.40
C ASN A 78 0.26 -7.21 -3.93
N ILE A 79 0.61 -7.25 -2.65
CA ILE A 79 1.74 -6.49 -2.08
C ILE A 79 2.83 -7.48 -1.71
N PHE A 80 3.96 -7.44 -2.43
CA PHE A 80 4.94 -8.51 -2.39
C PHE A 80 6.17 -8.13 -1.58
N THR A 81 6.51 -8.91 -0.57
CA THR A 81 7.79 -8.77 0.15
C THR A 81 8.95 -9.24 -0.76
N VAL A 82 9.83 -8.31 -1.10
CA VAL A 82 11.03 -8.48 -1.95
C VAL A 82 12.23 -8.91 -1.10
N ALA A 83 12.38 -8.33 0.09
CA ALA A 83 13.41 -8.66 1.05
C ALA A 83 12.93 -8.42 2.49
N LYS A 84 13.46 -9.21 3.43
CA LYS A 84 13.31 -9.03 4.88
C LYS A 84 14.71 -8.88 5.49
N ARG A 85 14.87 -7.93 6.40
CA ARG A 85 16.07 -7.78 7.24
C ARG A 85 15.64 -7.62 8.69
N ASN A 86 16.50 -8.07 9.59
CA ASN A 86 16.36 -7.74 11.00
C ASN A 86 17.49 -6.78 11.37
N VAL A 87 17.16 -5.60 11.90
CA VAL A 87 18.11 -4.55 12.29
C VAL A 87 17.79 -4.17 13.72
N GLU A 88 18.72 -4.41 14.65
CA GLU A 88 18.55 -4.09 16.06
C GLU A 88 17.25 -4.68 16.68
N GLY A 89 16.87 -5.88 16.25
CA GLY A 89 15.65 -6.55 16.71
C GLY A 89 14.36 -6.05 16.05
N GLN A 90 14.43 -5.10 15.11
CA GLN A 90 13.30 -4.62 14.32
C GLN A 90 13.27 -5.33 12.96
N ASP A 91 12.10 -5.82 12.57
CA ASP A 91 11.91 -6.40 11.25
C ASP A 91 11.66 -5.28 10.24
N MET A 92 12.48 -5.27 9.18
CA MET A 92 12.40 -4.36 8.05
C MET A 92 11.96 -5.16 6.83
N LEU A 93 10.77 -4.87 6.31
CA LEU A 93 10.22 -5.49 5.11
C LEU A 93 10.31 -4.51 3.94
N TYR A 94 10.93 -4.93 2.86
CA TYR A 94 11.00 -4.19 1.59
C TYR A 94 9.99 -4.81 0.64
N GLN A 95 9.05 -4.01 0.15
CA GLN A 95 7.89 -4.52 -0.57
C GLN A 95 7.62 -3.72 -1.84
N SER A 96 7.09 -4.40 -2.86
CA SER A 96 6.66 -3.77 -4.10
C SER A 96 5.21 -4.10 -4.39
N LEU A 97 4.54 -3.16 -5.03
CA LEU A 97 3.25 -3.37 -5.68
C LEU A 97 3.19 -2.57 -6.98
N LYS A 98 2.26 -2.95 -7.84
CA LYS A 98 2.00 -2.29 -9.12
C LYS A 98 0.49 -2.09 -9.25
N LEU A 99 0.09 -0.94 -9.77
CA LEU A 99 -1.30 -0.62 -10.08
C LEU A 99 -1.65 -1.04 -11.52
N THR A 100 -2.93 -1.21 -11.82
CA THR A 100 -3.44 -1.52 -13.17
C THR A 100 -3.01 -0.53 -14.26
N ASN A 101 -2.71 0.71 -13.90
CA ASN A 101 -2.20 1.74 -14.82
C ASN A 101 -0.66 1.72 -14.99
N GLY A 102 0.02 0.73 -14.42
CA GLY A 102 1.47 0.55 -14.54
C GLY A 102 2.31 1.33 -13.53
N ILE A 103 1.69 2.12 -12.64
CA ILE A 103 2.42 2.82 -11.57
C ILE A 103 2.97 1.80 -10.58
N TRP A 104 4.27 1.92 -10.29
CA TRP A 104 4.95 1.15 -9.25
C TRP A 104 4.99 1.94 -7.95
N VAL A 105 4.74 1.25 -6.84
CA VAL A 105 4.91 1.80 -5.49
C VAL A 105 5.84 0.87 -4.72
N LEU A 106 6.88 1.46 -4.13
CA LEU A 106 7.84 0.75 -3.31
C LEU A 106 7.60 1.12 -1.86
N ALA A 107 7.68 0.14 -0.97
CA ALA A 107 7.45 0.32 0.45
C ALA A 107 8.62 -0.21 1.29
N GLU A 108 8.97 0.52 2.32
CA GLU A 108 9.74 0.03 3.46
C GLU A 108 8.80 0.02 4.67
N LEU A 109 8.57 -1.17 5.23
CA LEU A 109 7.73 -1.37 6.40
C LEU A 109 8.61 -1.81 7.56
N ARG A 110 8.80 -0.91 8.51
CA ARG A 110 9.51 -1.17 9.77
C ARG A 110 8.51 -1.62 10.83
N ILE A 111 8.79 -2.79 11.41
CA ILE A 111 7.98 -3.40 12.45
C ILE A 111 8.75 -3.27 13.75
N GLN A 112 8.27 -2.38 14.62
CA GLN A 112 8.84 -2.22 15.94
C GLN A 112 8.15 -3.17 16.92
N PRO A 113 8.91 -3.92 17.74
CA PRO A 113 8.33 -4.64 18.86
C PRO A 113 7.66 -3.63 19.80
N GLY A 114 6.33 -3.63 19.80
CA GLY A 114 5.49 -2.74 20.61
C GLY A 114 5.07 -3.40 21.93
N ASN A 115 3.93 -2.96 22.46
CA ASN A 115 3.23 -3.64 23.56
C ASN A 115 2.98 -5.11 23.17
N PRO A 116 3.11 -6.11 24.08
CA PRO A 116 2.93 -7.54 23.77
C PRO A 116 1.68 -7.90 22.95
N SER A 117 0.64 -7.06 22.95
CA SER A 117 -0.59 -7.30 22.19
C SER A 117 -0.63 -6.69 20.78
N PHE A 118 0.17 -5.66 20.47
CA PHE A 118 0.10 -4.94 19.19
C PHE A 118 1.47 -4.42 18.72
N THR A 119 1.74 -4.59 17.43
CA THR A 119 2.93 -4.04 16.77
C THR A 119 2.65 -2.63 16.23
N HIS A 120 3.65 -1.76 16.31
CA HIS A 120 3.63 -0.45 15.68
C HIS A 120 4.42 -0.53 14.38
N LEU A 121 3.77 -0.17 13.26
CA LEU A 121 4.40 -0.21 11.95
C LEU A 121 4.66 1.20 11.44
N GLN A 122 5.89 1.47 11.01
CA GLN A 122 6.25 2.66 10.24
C GLN A 122 6.34 2.27 8.77
N LEU A 123 5.53 2.90 7.93
CA LEU A 123 5.45 2.62 6.50
C LEU A 123 6.02 3.83 5.73
N SER A 124 7.11 3.63 5.01
CA SER A 124 7.64 4.60 4.05
C SER A 124 7.27 4.16 2.64
N LEU A 125 6.64 5.03 1.87
CA LEU A 125 6.23 4.79 0.49
C LEU A 125 6.99 5.71 -0.46
N LYS A 126 7.57 5.14 -1.51
CA LYS A 126 8.15 5.87 -2.64
C LYS A 126 7.39 5.54 -3.93
N CYS A 127 7.01 6.59 -4.65
CA CYS A 127 6.31 6.49 -5.94
C CYS A 127 6.72 7.67 -6.84
N ARG A 128 6.75 7.47 -8.16
CA ARG A 128 6.93 8.59 -9.10
C ARG A 128 5.69 9.50 -9.19
N ALA A 129 4.53 8.98 -8.81
CA ALA A 129 3.26 9.69 -8.66
C ALA A 129 2.90 9.74 -7.16
N PRO A 130 3.47 10.68 -6.37
CA PRO A 130 3.34 10.69 -4.91
C PRO A 130 1.90 10.86 -4.41
N GLU A 131 0.97 11.37 -5.23
CA GLU A 131 -0.45 11.50 -4.92
C GLU A 131 -1.16 10.15 -4.62
N VAL A 132 -0.58 9.03 -5.06
CA VAL A 132 -1.13 7.69 -4.77
C VAL A 132 -0.79 7.21 -3.36
N SER A 133 0.27 7.75 -2.73
CA SER A 133 0.85 7.21 -1.48
C SER A 133 -0.16 7.19 -0.33
N GLN A 134 -0.98 8.24 -0.18
CA GLN A 134 -2.04 8.29 0.84
C GLN A 134 -3.06 7.14 0.70
N HIS A 135 -3.44 6.82 -0.54
CA HIS A 135 -4.44 5.79 -0.83
C HIS A 135 -3.84 4.38 -0.71
N VAL A 136 -2.53 4.23 -0.99
CA VAL A 136 -1.80 2.99 -0.71
C VAL A 136 -1.67 2.76 0.80
N TYR A 137 -1.38 3.80 1.58
CA TYR A 137 -1.38 3.70 3.05
C TYR A 137 -2.74 3.24 3.59
N GLN A 138 -3.84 3.81 3.13
CA GLN A 138 -5.19 3.38 3.50
C GLN A 138 -5.46 1.92 3.12
N ALA A 139 -4.94 1.46 1.98
CA ALA A 139 -5.01 0.06 1.59
C ALA A 139 -4.24 -0.85 2.57
N TYR A 140 -3.01 -0.48 2.94
CA TYR A 140 -2.23 -1.20 3.96
C TYR A 140 -2.99 -1.31 5.29
N GLU A 141 -3.55 -0.20 5.76
CA GLU A 141 -4.31 -0.18 7.00
C GLU A 141 -5.55 -1.10 6.92
N THR A 142 -6.30 -1.01 5.82
CA THR A 142 -7.48 -1.85 5.58
C THR A 142 -7.14 -3.34 5.55
N ILE A 143 -6.04 -3.71 4.88
CA ILE A 143 -5.61 -5.12 4.72
C ILE A 143 -5.09 -5.71 6.04
N LEU A 144 -4.40 -4.91 6.85
CA LEU A 144 -3.75 -5.40 8.07
C LEU A 144 -4.66 -5.41 9.31
N LYS A 145 -5.76 -4.65 9.29
CA LYS A 145 -6.73 -4.57 10.39
C LYS A 145 -7.97 -5.45 10.19
N ASN A 146 -8.17 -6.01 9.01
CA ASN A 146 -9.24 -6.96 8.68
C ASN A 146 -8.65 -8.31 8.31
#